data_AF-A0A1Y3NA46-F1
#
_entry.id   AF-A0A1Y3NA46-F1
#
_cell.length_a   1.000
_cell.length_b   1.000
_cell.length_c   1.000
_cell.angle_alpha   90.00
_cell.angle_beta   90.00
_cell.angle_gamma   90.00
#
_symmetry.space_group_name_H-M   'P 1'
#
loop_
_entity.id
_entity.type
_entity.pdbx_description
1 polymer ?
#
loop_
_entity_poly.entity_id
_entity_poly.type
_entity_poly.pdbx_seq_one_letter_code
_entity_poly.pdbx_strand_id
1 'polypeptide(L)'
;MHELIYRSINLCDVDIRPNLYSNIVLTGGNTLFNGLMDRLNNELSMLAPGIKIRIHASGNSSERKFGVWNGGSILSSLGTFHQLWISKKEYEEIGKSIVEKRCLILDSGGGTTSAVPVSDGYVLKKGIIKQNFGGDFLSQQAAALIESLYNIKITPRYKIKSKSAVDAGVPANFVECERPNTTPSFHQYAMNQVMHEFKETICQVSEHPYREGLLRQRPLKCYEFPNGYNNSFGIERFKIPEILIQPREFIIQVNIYIYIYYYLYSDNNNKEIIL
;
A
#
# COMPACT_ATOMS: atom_id res chain seq x y z
N MET A 1 -5.51 7.87 2.19
CA MET A 1 -6.14 7.22 1.00
C MET A 1 -7.46 7.87 0.58
N HIS A 2 -8.46 7.95 1.45
CA HIS A 2 -9.76 8.59 1.13
C HIS A 2 -9.59 10.07 0.73
N GLU A 3 -8.74 10.83 1.42
CA GLU A 3 -8.38 12.20 1.03
C GLU A 3 -7.71 12.27 -0.35
N LEU A 4 -6.84 11.30 -0.69
CA LEU A 4 -6.19 11.27 -2.00
C LEU A 4 -7.23 11.12 -3.12
N ILE A 5 -8.19 10.22 -2.93
CA ILE A 5 -9.30 10.01 -3.87
C ILE A 5 -10.15 11.28 -3.96
N TYR A 6 -10.57 11.84 -2.83
CA TYR A 6 -11.42 13.03 -2.78
C TYR A 6 -10.77 14.23 -3.46
N ARG A 7 -9.51 14.53 -3.13
CA ARG A 7 -8.73 15.62 -3.75
C ARG A 7 -8.53 15.36 -5.24
N SER A 8 -8.21 14.13 -5.64
CA SER A 8 -8.01 13.75 -7.03
C SER A 8 -9.27 13.99 -7.87
N ILE A 9 -10.44 13.60 -7.36
CA ILE A 9 -11.73 13.84 -8.02
C ILE A 9 -12.07 15.33 -8.04
N ASN A 10 -11.78 16.09 -6.99
CA ASN A 10 -12.06 17.52 -6.93
C ASN A 10 -11.19 18.37 -7.87
N LEU A 11 -10.02 17.86 -8.27
CA LEU A 11 -9.17 18.47 -9.31
C LEU A 11 -9.68 18.18 -10.74
N CYS A 12 -10.68 17.31 -10.89
CA CYS A 12 -11.32 16.99 -12.16
C CYS A 12 -12.54 17.90 -12.42
N ASP A 13 -12.98 18.00 -13.67
CA ASP A 13 -14.17 18.78 -14.04
C ASP A 13 -15.43 18.28 -13.32
N VAL A 14 -16.31 19.20 -12.92
CA VAL A 14 -17.52 18.90 -12.12
C VAL A 14 -18.39 17.82 -12.75
N ASP A 15 -18.52 17.82 -14.08
CA ASP A 15 -19.41 16.92 -14.82
C ASP A 15 -19.00 15.45 -14.77
N ILE A 16 -17.70 15.17 -14.56
CA ILE A 16 -17.19 13.79 -14.52
C ILE A 16 -17.12 13.23 -13.09
N ARG A 17 -17.18 14.07 -12.06
CA ARG A 17 -17.01 13.64 -10.66
C ARG A 17 -18.00 12.56 -10.22
N PRO A 18 -19.33 12.65 -10.51
CA PRO A 18 -20.28 11.61 -10.10
C PRO A 18 -19.95 10.23 -10.70
N ASN A 19 -19.42 10.22 -11.93
CA ASN A 19 -18.99 8.99 -12.59
C ASN A 19 -17.71 8.42 -11.96
N LEU A 20 -16.76 9.26 -11.54
CA LEU A 20 -15.56 8.81 -10.86
C LEU A 20 -15.87 8.21 -9.48
N TYR A 21 -16.76 8.83 -8.70
CA TYR A 21 -17.20 8.29 -7.40
C TYR A 21 -17.93 6.95 -7.52
N SER A 22 -18.65 6.71 -8.62
CA SER A 22 -19.36 5.46 -8.88
C SER A 22 -18.52 4.38 -9.57
N ASN A 23 -17.24 4.64 -9.84
CA ASN A 23 -16.33 3.71 -10.52
C ASN A 23 -14.90 3.74 -9.95
N ILE A 24 -14.77 3.68 -8.62
CA ILE A 24 -13.48 3.59 -7.96
C ILE A 24 -12.97 2.14 -8.05
N VAL A 25 -11.77 1.93 -8.60
CA VAL A 25 -11.16 0.59 -8.68
C VAL A 25 -9.97 0.49 -7.73
N LEU A 26 -9.98 -0.48 -6.83
CA LEU A 26 -8.87 -0.78 -5.92
C LEU A 26 -7.93 -1.83 -6.52
N THR A 27 -6.66 -1.48 -6.61
CA THR A 27 -5.60 -2.35 -7.14
C THR A 27 -4.32 -2.22 -6.33
N GLY A 28 -3.51 -3.29 -6.33
CA GLY A 28 -2.23 -3.36 -5.63
C GLY A 28 -2.32 -4.11 -4.29
N GLY A 29 -1.19 -4.67 -3.85
CA GLY A 29 -1.15 -5.61 -2.71
C GLY A 29 -1.67 -5.04 -1.39
N ASN A 30 -1.48 -3.73 -1.13
CA ASN A 30 -1.99 -3.11 0.10
C ASN A 30 -3.53 -2.95 0.09
N THR A 31 -4.19 -3.10 -1.06
CA THR A 31 -5.65 -3.08 -1.13
C THR A 31 -6.32 -4.39 -0.65
N LEU A 32 -5.49 -5.37 -0.28
CA LEU A 32 -5.91 -6.64 0.32
C LEU A 32 -6.07 -6.58 1.84
N PHE A 33 -5.76 -5.44 2.48
CA PHE A 33 -6.05 -5.31 3.91
C PHE A 33 -7.56 -5.49 4.16
N ASN A 34 -7.90 -6.45 5.02
CA ASN A 34 -9.28 -6.71 5.43
C ASN A 34 -9.90 -5.45 6.05
N GLY A 35 -11.18 -5.16 5.72
CA GLY A 35 -11.91 -3.98 6.17
C GLY A 35 -11.59 -2.68 5.41
N LEU A 36 -10.61 -2.68 4.50
CA LEU A 36 -10.22 -1.48 3.76
C LEU A 36 -11.35 -0.94 2.89
N MET A 37 -12.08 -1.81 2.19
CA MET A 37 -13.15 -1.39 1.28
C MET A 37 -14.27 -0.67 2.03
N ASP A 38 -14.70 -1.24 3.16
CA ASP A 38 -15.77 -0.67 3.98
C ASP A 38 -15.35 0.66 4.61
N ARG A 39 -14.13 0.71 5.17
CA ARG A 39 -13.57 1.95 5.71
C ARG A 39 -13.49 3.04 4.66
N LEU A 40 -12.99 2.69 3.47
CA LEU A 40 -12.86 3.67 2.38
C LEU A 40 -14.23 4.18 1.92
N ASN A 41 -15.24 3.30 1.84
CA ASN A 41 -16.60 3.69 1.50
C ASN A 41 -17.18 4.68 2.54
N ASN A 42 -17.02 4.37 3.83
CA ASN A 42 -17.47 5.20 4.94
C ASN A 42 -16.82 6.59 4.91
N GLU A 43 -15.48 6.64 4.80
CA GLU A 43 -14.72 7.90 4.78
C GLU A 43 -15.09 8.77 3.58
N LEU A 44 -15.20 8.18 2.38
CA LEU A 44 -15.58 8.94 1.20
C LEU A 44 -17.04 9.41 1.26
N SER A 45 -17.95 8.64 1.87
CA SER A 45 -19.34 9.04 2.06
C SER A 45 -19.48 10.25 2.99
N MET A 46 -18.58 10.38 3.97
CA MET A 46 -18.50 11.56 4.84
C MET A 46 -17.91 12.76 4.10
N LEU A 47 -16.89 12.57 3.27
CA LEU A 47 -16.25 13.66 2.51
C LEU A 47 -17.10 14.18 1.33
N ALA A 48 -17.92 13.32 0.72
CA ALA A 48 -18.74 13.63 -0.45
C ALA A 48 -20.22 13.26 -0.21
N PRO A 49 -20.92 13.97 0.69
CA PRO A 49 -22.30 13.66 1.05
C PRO A 49 -23.24 13.81 -0.15
N GLY A 50 -24.16 12.86 -0.32
CA GLY A 50 -25.16 12.87 -1.39
C GLY A 50 -24.68 12.30 -2.74
N ILE A 51 -23.39 11.95 -2.88
CA ILE A 51 -22.87 11.28 -4.06
C ILE A 51 -22.90 9.76 -3.86
N LYS A 52 -23.35 9.02 -4.87
CA LYS A 52 -23.33 7.55 -4.85
C LYS A 52 -21.90 7.03 -5.05
N ILE A 53 -21.37 6.37 -4.01
CA ILE A 53 -20.02 5.80 -4.02
C ILE A 53 -20.09 4.32 -4.34
N ARG A 54 -19.29 3.87 -5.32
CA ARG A 54 -19.15 2.45 -5.66
C ARG A 54 -17.68 2.11 -5.88
N ILE A 55 -17.22 1.12 -5.11
CA ILE A 55 -15.86 0.63 -5.10
C ILE A 55 -15.84 -0.78 -5.70
N HIS A 56 -14.99 -0.98 -6.69
CA HIS A 56 -14.74 -2.25 -7.35
C HIS A 56 -13.40 -2.81 -6.88
N ALA A 57 -13.40 -4.04 -6.38
CA ALA A 57 -12.16 -4.76 -6.08
C ALA A 57 -12.39 -6.27 -6.26
N SER A 58 -11.55 -6.95 -7.05
CA SER A 58 -11.68 -8.40 -7.27
C SER A 58 -11.53 -9.16 -5.96
N GLY A 59 -12.42 -10.11 -5.67
CA GLY A 59 -12.34 -10.98 -4.49
C GLY A 59 -11.15 -11.94 -4.52
N ASN A 60 -10.58 -12.18 -5.71
CA ASN A 60 -9.39 -13.00 -5.88
C ASN A 60 -8.12 -12.17 -5.57
N SER A 61 -7.33 -12.62 -4.59
CA SER A 61 -6.15 -11.91 -4.13
C SER A 61 -5.08 -11.76 -5.21
N SER A 62 -4.90 -12.78 -6.05
CA SER A 62 -3.98 -12.74 -7.19
C SER A 62 -4.43 -11.73 -8.23
N GLU A 63 -5.72 -11.66 -8.54
CA GLU A 63 -6.25 -10.66 -9.47
C GLU A 63 -6.16 -9.25 -8.94
N ARG A 64 -6.27 -9.02 -7.62
CA ARG A 64 -6.11 -7.69 -7.04
C ARG A 64 -4.65 -7.25 -6.96
N LYS A 65 -3.74 -8.20 -6.68
CA LYS A 65 -2.28 -7.99 -6.60
C LYS A 65 -1.66 -7.77 -7.97
N PHE A 66 -2.12 -8.52 -8.97
CA PHE A 66 -1.59 -8.48 -10.35
C PHE A 66 -2.58 -7.88 -11.36
N GLY A 67 -3.66 -7.23 -10.90
CA GLY A 67 -4.75 -6.76 -11.76
C GLY A 67 -4.31 -5.80 -12.85
N VAL A 68 -3.35 -4.92 -12.54
CA VAL A 68 -2.74 -4.03 -13.53
C VAL A 68 -2.01 -4.82 -14.62
N TRP A 69 -1.22 -5.84 -14.23
CA TRP A 69 -0.46 -6.68 -15.15
C TRP A 69 -1.37 -7.58 -16.00
N ASN A 70 -2.39 -8.17 -15.38
CA ASN A 70 -3.40 -8.97 -16.06
C ASN A 70 -4.20 -8.10 -17.05
N GLY A 71 -4.62 -6.91 -16.63
CA GLY A 71 -5.30 -5.95 -17.51
C GLY A 71 -4.42 -5.54 -18.68
N GLY A 72 -3.14 -5.24 -18.46
CA GLY A 72 -2.17 -4.96 -19.51
C GLY A 72 -1.98 -6.14 -20.48
N SER A 73 -1.86 -7.37 -19.96
CA SER A 73 -1.74 -8.58 -20.78
C SER A 73 -2.98 -8.80 -21.65
N ILE A 74 -4.19 -8.73 -21.08
CA ILE A 74 -5.45 -8.86 -21.83
C ILE A 74 -5.51 -7.80 -22.93
N LEU A 75 -5.25 -6.54 -22.57
CA LEU A 75 -5.33 -5.41 -23.49
C LEU A 75 -4.29 -5.50 -24.62
N SER A 76 -3.10 -6.03 -24.34
CA SER A 76 -2.05 -6.28 -25.34
C SER A 76 -2.36 -7.47 -26.27
N SER A 77 -3.19 -8.43 -25.84
CA SER A 77 -3.49 -9.65 -26.60
C SER A 77 -4.81 -9.60 -27.37
N LEU A 78 -5.63 -8.57 -27.15
CA LEU A 78 -6.86 -8.36 -27.91
C LEU A 78 -6.52 -7.77 -29.29
N GLY A 79 -6.73 -8.55 -30.36
CA GLY A 79 -6.41 -8.12 -31.73
C GLY A 79 -7.15 -6.84 -32.18
N THR A 80 -8.34 -6.57 -31.61
CA THR A 80 -9.09 -5.32 -31.82
C THR A 80 -8.42 -4.11 -31.15
N PHE A 81 -7.55 -4.34 -30.17
CA PHE A 81 -6.81 -3.31 -29.44
C PHE A 81 -5.47 -2.96 -30.08
N HIS A 82 -4.93 -3.80 -30.97
CA HIS A 82 -3.74 -3.45 -31.77
C HIS A 82 -3.98 -2.20 -32.64
N GLN A 83 -5.21 -1.99 -33.10
CA GLN A 83 -5.60 -0.78 -33.86
C GLN A 83 -5.70 0.47 -32.97
N LEU A 84 -5.70 0.30 -31.64
CA LEU A 84 -5.67 1.36 -30.65
C LEU A 84 -4.24 1.60 -30.11
N TRP A 85 -3.25 0.83 -30.59
CA TRP A 85 -1.86 1.10 -30.27
C TRP A 85 -1.42 2.36 -30.98
N ILE A 86 -0.60 3.13 -30.29
CA ILE A 86 -0.03 4.33 -30.85
C ILE A 86 1.36 3.96 -31.31
N SER A 87 1.56 3.97 -32.62
CA SER A 87 2.90 3.80 -33.17
C SER A 87 3.79 4.98 -32.78
N LYS A 88 5.10 4.76 -32.74
CA LYS A 88 6.07 5.83 -32.51
C LYS A 88 5.85 7.01 -33.47
N LYS A 89 5.54 6.71 -34.73
CA LYS A 89 5.27 7.69 -35.78
C LYS A 89 4.01 8.53 -35.49
N GLU A 90 2.90 7.89 -35.14
CA GLU A 90 1.67 8.60 -34.77
C GLU A 90 1.85 9.48 -33.54
N TYR A 91 2.62 9.03 -32.54
CA TYR A 91 2.93 9.83 -31.36
C TYR A 91 3.82 11.05 -31.69
N GLU A 92 4.78 10.90 -32.61
CA GLU A 92 5.63 12.00 -33.06
C GLU A 92 4.86 13.03 -33.90
N GLU A 93 3.85 12.60 -34.67
CA GLU A 93 3.05 13.45 -35.55
C GLU A 93 1.87 14.14 -34.83
N ILE A 94 1.12 13.40 -34.00
CA ILE A 94 -0.14 13.86 -33.37
C ILE A 94 0.12 14.34 -31.93
N GLY A 95 1.21 13.89 -31.31
CA GLY A 95 1.58 14.26 -29.96
C GLY A 95 0.78 13.51 -28.88
N LYS A 96 0.81 14.05 -27.67
CA LYS A 96 0.33 13.37 -26.44
C LYS A 96 -1.19 13.14 -26.37
N SER A 97 -1.97 13.66 -27.33
CA SER A 97 -3.44 13.74 -27.29
C SER A 97 -4.15 12.61 -28.06
N ILE A 98 -3.61 11.39 -28.07
CA ILE A 98 -4.08 10.26 -28.90
C ILE A 98 -4.51 9.00 -28.09
N VAL A 99 -4.73 9.09 -26.78
CA VAL A 99 -4.88 7.95 -25.85
C VAL A 99 -6.21 8.03 -25.05
N GLU A 100 -7.35 7.39 -25.44
CA GLU A 100 -8.66 7.80 -24.85
C GLU A 100 -9.86 6.78 -24.54
N LYS A 101 -10.18 6.44 -23.24
CA LYS A 101 -11.35 5.84 -22.45
C LYS A 101 -11.36 5.92 -20.85
N ARG A 102 -12.49 6.13 -20.11
CA ARG A 102 -12.67 6.60 -18.67
C ARG A 102 -12.54 5.60 -17.45
N CYS A 103 -11.85 5.94 -16.33
CA CYS A 103 -11.93 5.39 -14.93
C CYS A 103 -11.11 6.17 -13.84
N LEU A 104 -11.23 5.91 -12.52
CA LEU A 104 -10.26 6.39 -11.49
C LEU A 104 -9.47 5.20 -10.93
N ILE A 105 -8.14 5.26 -10.99
CA ILE A 105 -7.25 4.19 -10.52
C ILE A 105 -6.63 4.59 -9.18
N LEU A 106 -6.89 3.82 -8.12
CA LEU A 106 -6.10 3.88 -6.89
C LEU A 106 -5.10 2.72 -6.87
N ASP A 107 -3.81 3.04 -7.07
CA ASP A 107 -2.72 2.08 -7.03
C ASP A 107 -1.88 2.26 -5.77
N SER A 108 -1.78 1.23 -4.92
CA SER A 108 -0.91 1.19 -3.75
C SER A 108 0.13 0.09 -3.88
N GLY A 109 1.30 0.46 -4.42
CA GLY A 109 2.45 -0.40 -4.63
C GLY A 109 3.45 -0.44 -3.47
N GLY A 110 4.65 -0.95 -3.72
CA GLY A 110 5.74 -1.02 -2.73
C GLY A 110 6.30 0.36 -2.36
N GLY A 111 6.70 1.15 -3.37
CA GLY A 111 7.32 2.46 -3.13
C GLY A 111 6.35 3.62 -2.97
N THR A 112 5.19 3.57 -3.62
CA THR A 112 4.25 4.71 -3.67
C THR A 112 2.81 4.24 -3.63
N THR A 113 1.92 5.15 -3.26
CA THR A 113 0.48 5.01 -3.49
C THR A 113 -0.01 6.23 -4.25
N SER A 114 -0.86 6.03 -5.24
CA SER A 114 -1.33 7.09 -6.13
C SER A 114 -2.80 6.95 -6.45
N ALA A 115 -3.47 8.09 -6.56
CA ALA A 115 -4.79 8.23 -7.16
C ALA A 115 -4.61 8.89 -8.53
N VAL A 116 -4.99 8.17 -9.58
CA VAL A 116 -4.77 8.54 -10.97
C VAL A 116 -6.13 8.60 -11.67
N PRO A 117 -6.71 9.79 -11.84
CA PRO A 117 -7.94 9.96 -12.58
C PRO A 117 -7.66 9.77 -14.06
N VAL A 118 -8.46 8.92 -14.69
CA VAL A 118 -8.44 8.64 -16.11
C VAL A 118 -9.79 9.07 -16.67
N SER A 119 -9.86 10.17 -17.41
CA SER A 119 -11.09 10.49 -18.14
C SER A 119 -10.77 10.28 -19.58
N ASP A 120 -11.58 9.45 -20.24
CA ASP A 120 -11.42 9.25 -21.65
C ASP A 120 -9.93 8.93 -21.90
N GLY A 121 -9.34 7.99 -21.13
CA GLY A 121 -8.06 7.23 -21.34
C GLY A 121 -6.81 8.02 -21.14
N TYR A 122 -6.97 9.33 -21.08
CA TYR A 122 -6.00 10.22 -20.57
C TYR A 122 -6.00 10.16 -19.07
N VAL A 123 -4.81 9.97 -18.55
CA VAL A 123 -4.53 10.40 -17.19
C VAL A 123 -4.74 11.92 -17.14
N LEU A 124 -5.71 12.34 -16.34
CA LEU A 124 -5.93 13.75 -16.01
C LEU A 124 -4.77 14.20 -15.11
N LYS A 125 -3.67 14.64 -15.74
CA LYS A 125 -2.40 14.94 -15.07
C LYS A 125 -2.55 15.86 -13.87
N LYS A 126 -3.44 16.86 -13.98
CA LYS A 126 -3.74 17.80 -12.89
C LYS A 126 -4.35 17.12 -11.66
N GLY A 127 -5.09 16.02 -11.85
CA GLY A 127 -5.73 15.26 -10.79
C GLY A 127 -4.91 14.08 -10.26
N ILE A 128 -3.69 13.84 -10.78
CA ILE A 128 -2.80 12.83 -10.22
C ILE A 128 -2.35 13.30 -8.85
N ILE A 129 -2.62 12.49 -7.83
CA ILE A 129 -2.09 12.72 -6.49
C ILE A 129 -1.32 11.48 -6.06
N LYS A 130 -0.12 11.70 -5.54
CA LYS A 130 0.77 10.63 -5.06
C LYS A 130 1.16 10.90 -3.61
N GLN A 131 1.23 9.83 -2.83
CA GLN A 131 2.00 9.81 -1.60
C GLN A 131 3.29 9.02 -1.86
N ASN A 132 4.42 9.57 -1.40
CA ASN A 132 5.77 9.03 -1.66
C ASN A 132 6.14 7.84 -0.76
N PHE A 133 5.14 7.09 -0.29
CA PHE A 133 5.33 5.87 0.47
C PHE A 133 4.24 4.84 0.11
N GLY A 134 4.61 3.57 0.28
CA GLY A 134 3.75 2.42 0.01
C GLY A 134 4.10 1.24 0.90
N GLY A 135 3.97 0.03 0.37
CA GLY A 135 4.20 -1.22 1.09
C GLY A 135 5.58 -1.32 1.76
N ASP A 136 6.66 -0.85 1.13
CA ASP A 136 8.01 -0.98 1.67
C ASP A 136 8.19 -0.12 2.94
N PHE A 137 7.66 1.09 2.92
CA PHE A 137 7.66 1.97 4.10
C PHE A 137 6.80 1.38 5.22
N LEU A 138 5.62 0.82 4.91
CA LEU A 138 4.80 0.12 5.90
C LEU A 138 5.52 -1.09 6.50
N SER A 139 6.30 -1.84 5.70
CA SER A 139 7.09 -2.97 6.20
C SER A 139 8.14 -2.49 7.22
N GLN A 140 8.79 -1.36 6.96
CA GLN A 140 9.77 -0.77 7.87
C GLN A 140 9.11 -0.28 9.17
N GLN A 141 7.99 0.43 9.06
CA GLN A 141 7.22 0.90 10.22
C GLN A 141 6.69 -0.28 11.06
N ALA A 142 6.26 -1.35 10.41
CA ALA A 142 5.85 -2.58 11.07
C ALA A 142 7.00 -3.24 11.83
N ALA A 143 8.18 -3.37 11.22
CA ALA A 143 9.34 -3.93 11.90
C ALA A 143 9.66 -3.11 13.17
N ALA A 144 9.80 -1.79 13.02
CA ALA A 144 10.14 -0.92 14.15
C ALA A 144 9.10 -0.97 15.28
N LEU A 145 7.80 -0.98 14.94
CA LEU A 145 6.74 -1.09 15.94
C LEU A 145 6.84 -2.39 16.74
N ILE A 146 7.00 -3.51 16.04
CA ILE A 146 6.99 -4.83 16.66
C ILE A 146 8.28 -5.05 17.47
N GLU A 147 9.44 -4.68 16.96
CA GLU A 147 10.70 -4.75 17.70
C GLU A 147 10.61 -3.93 18.99
N SER A 148 10.04 -2.72 18.92
CA SER A 148 9.89 -1.84 20.07
C SER A 148 8.89 -2.37 21.11
N LEU A 149 7.71 -2.85 20.68
CA LEU A 149 6.65 -3.29 21.60
C LEU A 149 6.98 -4.61 22.29
N TYR A 150 7.65 -5.52 21.58
CA TYR A 150 7.89 -6.89 22.06
C TYR A 150 9.34 -7.15 22.46
N ASN A 151 10.21 -6.14 22.31
CA ASN A 151 11.64 -6.26 22.59
C ASN A 151 12.28 -7.46 21.88
N ILE A 152 11.99 -7.58 20.58
CA ILE A 152 12.53 -8.63 19.70
C ILE A 152 13.38 -8.03 18.60
N LYS A 153 14.19 -8.87 17.95
CA LYS A 153 14.90 -8.55 16.72
C LYS A 153 14.31 -9.35 15.57
N ILE A 154 13.81 -8.67 14.55
CA ILE A 154 13.33 -9.33 13.34
C ILE A 154 14.53 -9.84 12.54
N THR A 155 14.52 -11.14 12.26
CA THR A 155 15.60 -11.82 11.55
C THR A 155 15.08 -12.45 10.27
N PRO A 156 15.70 -12.20 9.10
CA PRO A 156 15.25 -12.77 7.84
C PRO A 156 15.62 -14.25 7.75
N ARG A 157 14.81 -15.02 7.01
CA ARG A 157 14.93 -16.49 6.87
C ARG A 157 16.35 -16.96 6.54
N TYR A 158 17.05 -16.27 5.65
CA TYR A 158 18.37 -16.70 5.18
C TYR A 158 19.47 -16.63 6.28
N LYS A 159 19.23 -15.91 7.38
CA LYS A 159 20.10 -15.85 8.56
C LYS A 159 19.80 -16.93 9.60
N ILE A 160 18.81 -17.78 9.38
CA ILE A 160 18.42 -18.80 10.36
C ILE A 160 18.89 -20.16 9.87
N LYS A 161 19.80 -20.79 10.61
CA LYS A 161 20.31 -22.15 10.32
C LYS A 161 19.36 -23.22 10.86
N SER A 162 18.93 -23.04 12.11
CA SER A 162 17.98 -23.91 12.79
C SER A 162 17.28 -23.12 13.89
N LYS A 163 16.12 -23.61 14.36
CA LYS A 163 15.35 -23.04 15.46
C LYS A 163 14.72 -24.14 16.30
N SER A 164 14.32 -23.81 17.52
CA SER A 164 13.52 -24.67 18.39
C SER A 164 12.22 -23.97 18.78
N ALA A 165 11.20 -24.76 19.08
CA ALA A 165 9.92 -24.22 19.54
C ALA A 165 10.09 -23.55 20.92
N VAL A 166 9.44 -22.40 21.08
CA VAL A 166 9.36 -21.66 22.34
C VAL A 166 7.92 -21.27 22.60
N ASP A 167 7.55 -21.13 23.87
CA ASP A 167 6.21 -20.64 24.22
C ASP A 167 5.98 -19.20 23.73
N ALA A 168 4.71 -18.81 23.61
CA ALA A 168 4.35 -17.49 23.12
C ALA A 168 4.93 -16.37 24.00
N GLY A 169 5.55 -15.37 23.35
CA GLY A 169 6.19 -14.24 24.01
C GLY A 169 7.59 -14.52 24.58
N VAL A 170 8.04 -15.78 24.59
CA VAL A 170 9.41 -16.14 24.99
C VAL A 170 10.38 -15.77 23.86
N PRO A 171 11.57 -15.22 24.17
CA PRO A 171 12.58 -14.93 23.16
C PRO A 171 12.89 -16.13 22.27
N ALA A 172 13.08 -15.90 20.97
CA ALA A 172 13.38 -16.95 20.02
C ALA A 172 14.69 -17.67 20.36
N ASN A 173 14.67 -19.00 20.25
CA ASN A 173 15.88 -19.83 20.33
C ASN A 173 16.23 -20.39 18.95
N PHE A 174 17.21 -19.76 18.30
CA PHE A 174 17.65 -20.10 16.95
C PHE A 174 19.17 -19.93 16.78
N VAL A 175 19.73 -20.67 15.83
CA VAL A 175 21.14 -20.59 15.45
C VAL A 175 21.25 -19.70 14.21
N GLU A 176 22.06 -18.65 14.30
CA GLU A 176 22.34 -17.80 13.14
C GLU A 176 23.21 -18.52 12.10
N CYS A 177 22.91 -18.26 10.82
CA CYS A 177 23.71 -18.69 9.69
C CYS A 177 24.54 -17.51 9.19
N GLU A 178 25.86 -17.59 9.31
CA GLU A 178 26.73 -16.57 8.75
C GLU A 178 26.71 -16.58 7.22
N ARG A 179 26.58 -15.39 6.64
CA ARG A 179 26.52 -15.16 5.19
C ARG A 179 27.35 -13.91 4.86
N PRO A 180 28.69 -14.01 4.90
CA PRO A 180 29.60 -12.85 4.89
C PRO A 180 29.52 -12.00 3.62
N ASN A 181 29.03 -12.55 2.51
CA ASN A 181 28.91 -11.84 1.23
C ASN A 181 27.47 -11.38 0.91
N THR A 182 26.63 -11.24 1.94
CA THR A 182 25.26 -10.76 1.73
C THR A 182 25.26 -9.26 1.44
N THR A 183 24.73 -8.87 0.29
CA THR A 183 24.58 -7.45 -0.05
C THR A 183 23.52 -6.78 0.83
N PRO A 184 23.65 -5.47 1.12
CA PRO A 184 22.61 -4.71 1.84
C PRO A 184 21.24 -4.75 1.16
N SER A 185 21.22 -4.74 -0.18
CA SER A 185 19.97 -4.79 -0.97
C SER A 185 19.24 -6.12 -0.80
N PHE A 186 19.96 -7.25 -0.82
CA PHE A 186 19.36 -8.55 -0.56
C PHE A 186 18.88 -8.67 0.90
N HIS A 187 19.65 -8.14 1.85
CA HIS A 187 19.24 -8.11 3.25
C HIS A 187 17.92 -7.34 3.43
N GLN A 188 17.83 -6.14 2.86
CA GLN A 188 16.62 -5.31 2.91
C GLN A 188 15.43 -5.99 2.22
N TYR A 189 15.63 -6.58 1.05
CA TYR A 189 14.60 -7.37 0.36
C TYR A 189 14.08 -8.50 1.27
N ALA A 190 14.98 -9.28 1.87
CA ALA A 190 14.59 -10.40 2.72
C ALA A 190 13.88 -9.94 4.01
N MET A 191 14.28 -8.81 4.59
CA MET A 191 13.56 -8.18 5.70
C MET A 191 12.15 -7.74 5.29
N ASN A 192 12.03 -7.10 4.13
CA ASN A 192 10.73 -6.69 3.59
C ASN A 192 9.81 -7.88 3.33
N GLN A 193 10.34 -9.04 2.91
CA GLN A 193 9.55 -10.27 2.73
C GLN A 193 8.96 -10.77 4.06
N VAL A 194 9.75 -10.79 5.14
CA VAL A 194 9.23 -11.17 6.47
C VAL A 194 8.08 -10.26 6.89
N MET A 195 8.26 -8.95 6.72
CA MET A 195 7.22 -8.00 7.11
C MET A 195 6.04 -7.97 6.12
N HIS A 196 6.24 -8.35 4.86
CA HIS A 196 5.17 -8.53 3.90
C HIS A 196 4.23 -9.66 4.35
N GLU A 197 4.79 -10.82 4.70
CA GLU A 197 4.03 -11.96 5.23
C GLU A 197 3.31 -11.60 6.53
N PHE A 198 3.99 -10.92 7.46
CA PHE A 198 3.37 -10.44 8.68
C PHE A 198 2.18 -9.51 8.39
N LYS A 199 2.35 -8.54 7.48
CA LYS A 199 1.27 -7.60 7.12
C LYS A 199 0.09 -8.32 6.45
N GLU A 200 0.33 -9.23 5.52
CA GLU A 200 -0.73 -9.98 4.83
C GLU A 200 -1.49 -10.91 5.81
N THR A 201 -0.81 -11.46 6.81
CA THR A 201 -1.42 -12.42 7.76
C THR A 201 -2.12 -11.72 8.93
N ILE A 202 -1.50 -10.66 9.47
CA ILE A 202 -1.84 -10.09 10.78
C ILE A 202 -2.50 -8.73 10.68
N CYS A 203 -2.01 -7.84 9.81
CA CYS A 203 -2.51 -6.47 9.77
C CYS A 203 -3.93 -6.38 9.21
N GLN A 204 -4.68 -5.40 9.70
CA GLN A 204 -6.09 -5.21 9.31
C GLN A 204 -6.46 -3.73 9.41
N VAL A 205 -7.25 -3.23 8.46
CA VAL A 205 -7.83 -1.88 8.53
C VAL A 205 -9.10 -1.94 9.38
N SER A 206 -9.27 -0.96 10.27
CA SER A 206 -10.53 -0.80 10.99
C SER A 206 -11.61 -0.29 10.04
N GLU A 207 -12.79 -0.95 10.03
CA GLU A 207 -13.97 -0.56 9.23
C GLU A 207 -14.52 0.84 9.61
N HIS A 208 -14.23 1.27 10.83
CA HIS A 208 -14.55 2.59 11.38
C HIS A 208 -13.28 3.39 11.66
N PRO A 209 -13.36 4.72 11.84
CA PRO A 209 -12.25 5.53 12.33
C PRO A 209 -11.57 4.89 13.53
N TYR A 210 -10.23 4.98 13.57
CA TYR A 210 -9.43 4.29 14.56
C TYR A 210 -9.84 4.69 15.98
N ARG A 211 -10.30 3.72 16.77
CA ARG A 211 -10.71 3.92 18.17
C ARG A 211 -10.20 2.78 19.03
N GLU A 212 -9.22 3.08 19.89
CA GLU A 212 -8.55 2.04 20.68
C GLU A 212 -9.53 1.20 21.52
N GLY A 213 -10.49 1.84 22.18
CA GLY A 213 -11.45 1.15 23.05
C GLY A 213 -12.30 0.09 22.34
N LEU A 214 -12.62 0.31 21.06
CA LEU A 214 -13.35 -0.67 20.24
C LEU A 214 -12.41 -1.76 19.69
N LEU A 215 -11.21 -1.36 19.27
CA LEU A 215 -10.26 -2.27 18.63
C LEU A 215 -9.62 -3.25 19.61
N ARG A 216 -9.47 -2.88 20.89
CA ARG A 216 -8.99 -3.79 21.95
C ARG A 216 -9.91 -4.99 22.19
N GLN A 217 -11.18 -4.90 21.80
CA GLN A 217 -12.15 -5.99 21.94
C GLN A 217 -12.05 -7.01 20.80
N ARG A 218 -11.28 -6.70 19.73
CA ARG A 218 -11.09 -7.62 18.61
C ARG A 218 -10.19 -8.78 19.03
N PRO A 219 -10.47 -10.01 18.55
CA PRO A 219 -9.69 -11.19 18.92
C PRO A 219 -8.25 -11.05 18.47
N LEU A 220 -7.31 -11.52 19.29
CA LEU A 220 -5.89 -11.56 18.96
C LEU A 220 -5.63 -12.52 17.78
N LYS A 221 -4.55 -12.28 17.03
CA LYS A 221 -4.09 -13.17 15.96
C LYS A 221 -2.70 -13.67 16.27
N CYS A 222 -2.49 -14.98 16.22
CA CYS A 222 -1.17 -15.56 16.42
C CYS A 222 -0.33 -15.44 15.14
N TYR A 223 0.97 -15.20 15.30
CA TYR A 223 1.96 -15.27 14.24
C TYR A 223 3.28 -15.78 14.78
N GLU A 224 4.00 -16.54 13.96
CA GLU A 224 5.37 -16.98 14.24
C GLU A 224 6.31 -16.37 13.19
N PHE A 225 7.32 -15.64 13.67
CA PHE A 225 8.39 -15.11 12.85
C PHE A 225 9.36 -16.21 12.41
N PRO A 226 10.13 -16.00 11.33
CA PRO A 226 11.09 -16.97 10.85
C PRO A 226 12.01 -17.57 11.92
N ASN A 227 12.46 -16.74 12.86
CA ASN A 227 13.37 -17.14 13.94
C ASN A 227 12.72 -18.01 15.02
N GLY A 228 11.40 -18.21 14.99
CA GLY A 228 10.65 -18.99 15.97
C GLY A 228 9.98 -18.16 17.07
N TYR A 229 10.22 -16.83 17.12
CA TYR A 229 9.45 -15.97 18.02
C TYR A 229 7.98 -16.00 17.59
N ASN A 230 7.09 -16.35 18.50
CA ASN A 230 5.66 -16.37 18.26
C ASN A 230 4.93 -15.60 19.36
N ASN A 231 3.85 -14.91 18.98
CA ASN A 231 2.99 -14.22 19.93
C ASN A 231 1.60 -13.99 19.36
N SER A 232 0.69 -13.50 20.20
CA SER A 232 -0.65 -13.04 19.86
C SER A 232 -0.68 -11.52 19.69
N PHE A 233 -1.09 -11.08 18.51
CA PHE A 233 -1.12 -9.67 18.12
C PHE A 233 -2.55 -9.10 18.15
N GLY A 234 -2.73 -8.02 18.90
CA GLY A 234 -3.98 -7.33 19.18
C GLY A 234 -4.10 -6.02 18.42
N ILE A 235 -4.07 -4.89 19.14
CA ILE A 235 -4.43 -3.57 18.59
C ILE A 235 -3.36 -3.00 17.63
N GLU A 236 -2.10 -3.35 17.84
CA GLU A 236 -0.97 -2.89 17.03
C GLU A 236 -1.06 -3.31 15.56
N ARG A 237 -1.76 -4.43 15.27
CA ARG A 237 -2.02 -4.86 13.88
C ARG A 237 -2.90 -3.90 13.07
N PHE A 238 -3.62 -3.00 13.75
CA PHE A 238 -4.43 -1.97 13.10
C PHE A 238 -3.67 -0.67 12.88
N LYS A 239 -2.57 -0.44 13.61
CA LYS A 239 -1.78 0.81 13.53
C LYS A 239 -1.03 0.94 12.22
N ILE A 240 -0.48 -0.17 11.71
CA ILE A 240 0.32 -0.19 10.47
C ILE A 240 -0.47 0.26 9.24
N PRO A 241 -1.62 -0.35 8.89
CA PRO A 241 -2.36 0.07 7.70
C PRO A 241 -3.04 1.44 7.88
N GLU A 242 -3.25 1.91 9.12
CA GLU A 242 -3.76 3.27 9.37
C GLU A 242 -2.78 4.35 8.89
N ILE A 243 -1.48 4.04 8.75
CA ILE A 243 -0.51 4.96 8.12
C ILE A 243 -0.93 5.34 6.67
N LEU A 244 -1.58 4.44 5.92
CA LEU A 244 -2.08 4.77 4.58
C LEU A 244 -3.33 5.67 4.62
N ILE A 245 -4.01 5.74 5.75
CA ILE A 245 -5.28 6.45 5.93
C ILE A 245 -5.05 7.80 6.62
N GLN A 246 -4.38 7.79 7.77
CA GLN A 246 -4.03 8.92 8.64
C GLN A 246 -2.51 8.95 8.92
N PRO A 247 -1.66 9.21 7.91
CA PRO A 247 -0.20 9.15 8.06
C PRO A 247 0.34 10.05 9.17
N ARG A 248 -0.22 11.26 9.33
CA ARG A 248 0.21 12.22 10.36
C ARG A 248 0.15 11.68 11.78
N GLU A 249 -0.83 10.85 12.07
CA GLU A 249 -1.11 10.33 13.41
C GLU A 249 -0.37 9.02 13.69
N PHE A 250 -0.14 8.20 12.67
CA PHE A 250 0.32 6.82 12.84
C PHE A 250 1.75 6.54 12.36
N ILE A 251 2.39 7.48 11.67
CA ILE A 251 3.82 7.36 11.35
C ILE A 251 4.61 7.39 12.66
N ILE A 252 5.36 6.32 12.90
CA ILE A 252 6.21 6.15 14.07
C ILE A 252 7.51 6.90 13.80
N GLN A 253 7.74 7.97 14.58
CA GLN A 253 8.98 8.73 14.56
C GLN A 253 10.08 7.94 15.27
N VAL A 254 10.75 7.04 14.55
CA VAL A 254 11.95 6.37 15.05
C VAL A 254 13.15 7.25 14.73
N ASN A 255 13.90 7.71 15.74
CA ASN A 255 15.11 8.56 15.68
C ASN A 255 15.64 8.80 14.25
N ILE A 256 15.14 9.87 13.64
CA ILE A 256 15.14 10.10 12.20
C ILE A 256 16.38 10.90 11.74
N TYR A 257 17.56 10.65 12.32
CA TYR A 257 18.75 11.40 11.92
C TYR A 257 19.43 10.84 10.66
N ILE A 258 19.15 9.59 10.27
CA ILE A 258 19.84 8.95 9.11
C ILE A 258 18.93 8.85 7.87
N TYR A 259 17.61 8.69 8.02
CA TYR A 259 16.72 8.36 6.90
C TYR A 259 16.05 9.56 6.23
N ILE A 260 15.77 10.64 6.97
CA ILE A 260 15.26 11.89 6.38
C ILE A 260 16.30 12.52 5.45
N TYR A 261 17.60 12.40 5.75
CA TYR A 261 18.66 12.94 4.90
C TYR A 261 18.71 12.28 3.51
N TYR A 262 18.40 10.98 3.42
CA TYR A 262 18.44 10.22 2.16
C TYR A 262 17.23 10.48 1.26
N TYR A 263 16.08 10.89 1.83
CA TYR A 263 14.87 11.21 1.06
C TYR A 263 14.69 12.72 0.81
N LEU A 264 15.16 13.60 1.70
CA LEU A 264 15.07 15.05 1.51
C LEU A 264 16.06 15.61 0.46
N TYR A 265 17.18 14.93 0.21
CA TYR A 265 18.16 15.39 -0.78
C TYR A 265 17.87 14.97 -2.23
N SER A 266 16.82 14.17 -2.44
CA SER A 266 16.44 13.64 -3.76
C SER A 266 15.46 14.54 -4.53
N ASP A 267 14.78 15.47 -3.87
CA ASP A 267 13.74 16.31 -4.49
C ASP A 267 13.91 17.77 -4.08
N ASN A 268 14.81 18.47 -4.78
CA ASN A 268 15.07 19.90 -4.59
C ASN A 268 14.06 20.82 -5.29
N ASN A 269 12.94 20.29 -5.83
CA ASN A 269 11.95 21.09 -6.57
C ASN A 269 10.51 20.69 -6.24
N ASN A 270 10.05 21.15 -5.07
CA ASN A 270 8.68 21.58 -4.71
C ASN A 270 8.42 21.23 -3.24
N LYS A 271 8.60 22.26 -2.40
CA LYS A 271 8.25 22.25 -1.00
C LYS A 271 6.72 22.27 -0.86
N GLU A 272 6.15 21.10 -0.79
CA GLU A 272 5.06 20.77 0.12
C GLU A 272 5.05 19.24 0.25
N ILE A 273 5.73 18.75 1.28
CA ILE A 273 5.42 17.41 1.79
C ILE A 273 4.02 17.58 2.39
N ILE A 274 3.00 17.23 1.61
CA ILE A 274 1.68 16.96 2.17
C ILE A 274 1.85 15.68 2.99
N LEU A 275 2.28 15.86 4.24
CA LEU A 275 1.97 14.92 5.32
C LEU A 275 0.46 14.80 5.43
#